data_AF-A0AA39N3E5-F1
#
_entry.id   AF-A0AA39N3E5-F1
#
_cell.length_a   1.000
_cell.length_b   1.000
_cell.length_c   1.000
_cell.angle_alpha   90.00
_cell.angle_beta   90.00
_cell.angle_gamma   90.00
#
_symmetry.space_group_name_H-M   'P 1'
#
loop_
_entity.id
_entity.type
_entity.pdbx_description
1 polymer ?
#
loop_
_entity_poly.entity_id
_entity_poly.type
_entity_poly.pdbx_seq_one_letter_code
_entity_poly.pdbx_strand_id
1 'polypeptide(L)'
;MRLLVLFTYKNLQALWKALQNAFKIGHFWERLGPQYAPRGECPHCKVPESMEHILIECSIEGRATLWNLAQELWEKKNQAWIPPTYGVALGATLVQIRTTEGKVDRGATRLYRILMTETVHLIWKIQCQRRIQRGDDDTTKWHTRDEVRSLWTDAMNRRLMIDCLLSNRCKYGSKALKKKTILATWRGTLYNEKALPEDWTYQTGVLIFRVTSFKTFFRPLGPAPPPQASELV
;
A
#
# COMPACT_ATOMS: atom_id res chain seq x y z
N MET A 1 0.19 -18.54 12.34
CA MET A 1 1.40 -17.73 12.63
C MET A 1 2.26 -17.50 11.40
N ARG A 2 2.52 -18.51 10.55
CA ARG A 2 3.28 -18.33 9.29
C ARG A 2 2.65 -17.32 8.30
N LEU A 3 1.33 -17.29 8.12
CA LEU A 3 0.68 -16.37 7.16
C LEU A 3 0.60 -14.89 7.60
N LEU A 4 0.41 -14.61 8.90
CA LEU A 4 0.44 -13.25 9.47
C LEU A 4 1.83 -12.62 9.39
N VAL A 5 2.87 -13.45 9.53
CA VAL A 5 4.27 -13.07 9.44
C VAL A 5 4.68 -12.89 7.98
N LEU A 6 4.27 -13.74 7.04
CA LEU A 6 4.76 -13.69 5.64
C LEU A 6 4.39 -12.41 4.86
N PHE A 7 3.24 -11.78 5.13
CA PHE A 7 2.85 -10.55 4.41
C PHE A 7 3.34 -9.26 5.07
N THR A 8 3.46 -9.24 6.40
CA THR A 8 4.23 -8.20 7.09
C THR A 8 5.72 -8.33 6.78
N TYR A 9 6.21 -9.54 6.46
CA TYR A 9 7.61 -9.80 6.14
C TYR A 9 8.11 -9.01 4.93
N LYS A 10 7.37 -8.89 3.82
CA LYS A 10 7.89 -8.17 2.64
C LYS A 10 8.10 -6.68 2.91
N ASN A 11 7.13 -6.04 3.57
CA ASN A 11 7.21 -4.62 3.89
C ASN A 11 8.25 -4.38 5.01
N LEU A 12 8.28 -5.23 6.04
CA LEU A 12 9.29 -5.17 7.10
C LEU A 12 10.71 -5.50 6.60
N GLN A 13 10.85 -6.42 5.65
CA GLN A 13 12.11 -6.75 5.00
C GLN A 13 12.60 -5.59 4.15
N ALA A 14 11.70 -4.90 3.45
CA ALA A 14 12.05 -3.68 2.71
C ALA A 14 12.53 -2.58 3.67
N LEU A 15 11.83 -2.34 4.77
CA LEU A 15 12.23 -1.37 5.80
C LEU A 15 13.57 -1.74 6.45
N TRP A 16 13.75 -3.01 6.81
CA TRP A 16 15.00 -3.49 7.39
C TRP A 16 16.17 -3.34 6.42
N LYS A 17 15.98 -3.68 5.14
CA LYS A 17 17.01 -3.46 4.10
C LYS A 17 17.33 -1.99 3.92
N ALA A 18 16.34 -1.09 4.02
CA ALA A 18 16.56 0.35 3.95
C ALA A 18 17.40 0.83 5.13
N LEU A 19 17.07 0.42 6.35
CA LEU A 19 17.81 0.78 7.56
C LEU A 19 19.25 0.27 7.56
N GLN A 20 19.51 -0.89 6.96
CA GLN A 20 20.85 -1.49 6.86
C GLN A 20 21.62 -1.05 5.61
N ASN A 21 21.08 -0.11 4.82
CA ASN A 21 21.64 0.30 3.53
C ASN A 21 21.96 -0.90 2.59
N ALA A 22 21.14 -1.94 2.65
CA ALA A 22 21.34 -3.21 1.94
C ALA A 22 20.74 -3.22 0.52
N PHE A 23 20.24 -2.07 0.06
CA PHE A 23 19.71 -1.92 -1.29
C PHE A 23 20.80 -1.52 -2.27
N LYS A 24 20.61 -1.95 -3.52
CA LYS A 24 21.47 -1.59 -4.65
C LYS A 24 21.04 -0.23 -5.21
N ILE A 25 21.50 0.86 -4.58
CA ILE A 25 21.17 2.25 -4.93
C ILE A 25 22.43 3.12 -4.95
N GLY A 26 22.38 4.25 -5.66
CA GLY A 26 23.45 5.26 -5.67
C GLY A 26 24.83 4.67 -5.98
N HIS A 27 25.81 4.99 -5.12
CA HIS A 27 27.20 4.55 -5.18
C HIS A 27 27.41 3.03 -5.27
N PHE A 28 26.40 2.20 -4.98
CA PHE A 28 26.49 0.77 -5.29
C PHE A 28 26.75 0.54 -6.79
N TRP A 29 26.08 1.28 -7.67
CA TRP A 29 26.20 1.11 -9.11
C TRP A 29 27.51 1.65 -9.68
N GLU A 30 28.03 2.75 -9.12
CA GLU A 30 29.34 3.31 -9.47
C GLU A 30 30.47 2.30 -9.22
N ARG A 31 30.40 1.57 -8.09
CA ARG A 31 31.40 0.55 -7.74
C ARG A 31 31.45 -0.66 -8.69
N LEU A 32 30.40 -0.89 -9.48
CA LEU A 32 30.37 -1.99 -10.44
C LEU A 32 31.04 -1.64 -11.78
N GLY A 33 31.30 -0.36 -12.03
CA GLY A 33 32.00 0.13 -13.22
C GLY A 33 31.31 1.33 -13.89
N PRO A 34 32.03 2.08 -14.74
CA PRO A 34 31.54 3.32 -15.35
C PRO A 34 30.24 3.15 -16.14
N GLN A 35 30.05 2.00 -16.79
CA GLN A 35 28.86 1.67 -17.59
C GLN A 35 27.58 1.56 -16.76
N TYR A 36 27.69 1.35 -15.43
CA TYR A 36 26.54 1.26 -14.53
C TYR A 36 26.35 2.54 -13.70
N ALA A 37 27.32 3.45 -13.68
CA ALA A 37 27.25 4.71 -12.93
C ALA A 37 25.96 5.52 -13.19
N PRO A 38 25.41 5.60 -14.43
CA PRO A 38 24.15 6.32 -14.67
C PRO A 38 22.95 5.76 -13.90
N ARG A 39 22.98 4.49 -13.48
CA ARG A 39 21.92 3.88 -12.64
C ARG A 39 21.97 4.33 -11.18
N GLY A 40 23.10 4.90 -10.74
CA GLY A 40 23.28 5.49 -9.43
C GLY A 40 22.57 6.84 -9.28
N GLU A 41 22.19 7.50 -10.37
CA GLU A 41 21.60 8.83 -10.36
C GLU A 41 20.13 8.82 -10.75
N CYS A 42 19.31 9.67 -10.11
CA CYS A 42 17.92 9.88 -10.51
C CYS A 42 17.84 10.48 -11.93
N PRO A 43 17.12 9.87 -12.88
CA PRO A 43 17.11 10.32 -14.27
C PRO A 43 16.40 11.68 -14.41
N HIS A 44 15.48 11.98 -13.49
CA HIS A 44 14.75 13.25 -13.44
C HIS A 44 15.46 14.30 -12.60
N CYS A 45 15.80 13.97 -11.34
CA CYS A 45 16.35 14.94 -10.40
C CYS A 45 17.86 15.17 -10.57
N LYS A 46 18.57 14.30 -11.31
CA LYS A 46 20.02 14.38 -11.57
C LYS A 46 20.86 14.47 -10.30
N VAL A 47 20.43 13.77 -9.25
CA VAL A 47 21.16 13.62 -7.98
C VAL A 47 21.42 12.15 -7.70
N PRO A 48 22.47 11.81 -6.92
CA PRO A 48 22.70 10.45 -6.45
C PRO A 48 21.44 9.90 -5.75
N GLU A 49 20.99 8.73 -6.17
CA GLU A 49 19.77 8.13 -5.68
C GLU A 49 20.00 7.48 -4.32
N SER A 50 19.47 8.11 -3.27
CA SER A 50 19.42 7.58 -1.90
C SER A 50 18.03 7.03 -1.57
N MET A 51 17.91 6.26 -0.48
CA MET A 51 16.60 5.79 -0.03
C MET A 51 15.70 6.96 0.43
N GLU A 52 16.29 7.98 1.04
CA GLU A 52 15.58 9.21 1.40
C GLU A 52 15.08 9.94 0.14
N HIS A 53 15.92 10.04 -0.89
CA HIS A 53 15.53 10.61 -2.16
C HIS A 53 14.34 9.84 -2.75
N ILE A 54 14.42 8.51 -2.85
CA ILE A 54 13.36 7.68 -3.43
C ILE A 54 12.04 7.84 -2.66
N LEU A 55 12.08 7.81 -1.33
CA LEU A 55 10.89 7.78 -0.50
C LEU A 55 10.27 9.17 -0.28
N ILE A 56 11.08 10.22 -0.17
CA ILE A 56 10.66 11.52 0.38
C ILE A 56 10.93 12.70 -0.55
N GLU A 57 12.01 12.71 -1.32
CA GLU A 57 12.43 13.94 -2.03
C GLU A 57 12.19 13.90 -3.55
N CYS A 58 12.13 12.70 -4.14
CA CYS A 58 12.09 12.53 -5.59
C CYS A 58 10.93 13.29 -6.23
N SER A 59 11.21 14.06 -7.27
CA SER A 59 10.20 14.88 -7.97
C SER A 59 9.36 14.09 -8.97
N ILE A 60 9.63 12.79 -9.13
CA ILE A 60 8.85 11.93 -10.02
C ILE A 60 7.48 11.68 -9.40
N GLU A 61 6.44 12.00 -10.18
CA GLU A 61 5.06 12.16 -9.75
C GLU A 61 4.46 10.97 -8.99
N GLY A 62 4.87 9.74 -9.33
CA GLY A 62 4.36 8.53 -8.70
C GLY A 62 4.53 8.52 -7.18
N ARG A 63 5.66 9.02 -6.65
CA ARG A 63 5.89 9.11 -5.21
C ARG A 63 4.88 10.04 -4.52
N ALA A 64 4.73 11.26 -5.04
CA ALA A 64 3.82 12.25 -4.48
C ALA A 64 2.37 11.77 -4.54
N THR A 65 1.98 11.14 -5.64
CA THR A 65 0.64 10.53 -5.81
C THR A 65 0.36 9.49 -4.73
N LEU A 66 1.31 8.60 -4.43
CA LEU A 66 1.15 7.58 -3.40
C LEU A 66 1.00 8.17 -2.00
N TRP A 67 1.79 9.18 -1.65
CA TRP A 67 1.67 9.85 -0.35
C TRP A 67 0.35 10.61 -0.20
N ASN A 68 -0.12 11.26 -1.27
CA ASN A 68 -1.41 11.94 -1.28
C ASN A 68 -2.57 10.95 -1.06
N LEU A 69 -2.53 9.77 -1.70
CA LEU A 69 -3.54 8.73 -1.50
C LEU A 69 -3.54 8.20 -0.05
N ALA A 70 -2.35 8.03 0.55
CA ALA A 70 -2.22 7.65 1.95
C ALA A 70 -2.80 8.71 2.90
N GLN A 71 -2.53 9.99 2.63
CA GLN A 71 -3.08 11.11 3.37
C GLN A 71 -4.61 11.17 3.24
N GLU A 72 -5.15 11.09 2.02
CA GLU A 72 -6.60 11.13 1.75
C GLU A 72 -7.37 10.05 2.53
N LEU A 73 -6.80 8.84 2.61
CA LEU A 73 -7.42 7.75 3.37
C LEU A 73 -7.26 7.94 4.89
N TRP A 74 -6.14 8.50 5.35
CA TRP A 74 -5.90 8.81 6.75
C TRP A 74 -6.86 9.88 7.28
N GLU A 75 -7.08 10.95 6.52
CA GLU A 75 -7.93 12.07 6.91
C GLU A 75 -9.39 11.64 7.18
N LYS A 76 -9.83 10.50 6.61
CA LYS A 76 -11.14 9.90 6.95
C LYS A 76 -11.27 9.50 8.42
N LYS A 77 -10.16 9.36 9.15
CA LYS A 77 -10.15 9.11 10.60
C LYS A 77 -10.42 10.37 11.43
N ASN A 78 -10.53 11.55 10.80
CA ASN A 78 -10.61 12.84 11.50
C ASN A 78 -9.44 13.02 12.48
N GLN A 79 -8.24 12.63 12.04
CA GLN A 79 -6.99 12.75 12.77
C GLN A 79 -6.02 13.60 11.95
N ALA A 80 -5.14 14.34 12.62
CA ALA A 80 -4.10 15.11 11.94
C ALA A 80 -3.19 14.16 11.15
N TRP A 81 -2.90 14.51 9.89
CA TRP A 81 -1.91 13.80 9.10
C TRP A 81 -0.52 14.06 9.65
N ILE A 82 0.26 13.00 9.84
CA ILE A 82 1.67 13.09 10.19
C ILE A 82 2.44 12.92 8.88
N PRO A 83 3.02 14.02 8.32
CA PRO A 83 3.68 13.95 7.03
C PRO A 83 4.84 12.94 7.04
N PRO A 84 5.09 12.27 5.91
CA PRO A 84 6.17 11.33 5.80
C PRO A 84 7.51 12.09 5.76
N THR A 85 8.25 12.06 6.87
CA THR A 85 9.70 12.29 6.86
C THR A 85 10.42 10.97 6.64
N TYR A 86 11.71 10.99 6.31
CA TYR A 86 12.48 9.76 6.14
C TYR A 86 12.46 8.88 7.39
N GLY A 87 12.66 9.50 8.56
CA GLY A 87 12.58 8.84 9.86
C GLY A 87 11.19 8.26 10.15
N VAL A 88 10.11 8.99 9.83
CA VAL A 88 8.73 8.50 10.03
C VAL A 88 8.40 7.36 9.06
N ALA A 89 8.85 7.43 7.81
CA ALA A 89 8.64 6.38 6.81
C ALA A 89 9.33 5.07 7.21
N LEU A 90 10.58 5.13 7.68
CA LEU A 90 11.32 3.95 8.13
C LEU A 90 10.89 3.46 9.53
N GLY A 91 10.57 4.39 10.42
CA GLY A 91 10.14 4.16 11.79
C GLY A 91 8.63 4.00 11.96
N ALA A 92 7.85 3.87 10.88
CA ALA A 92 6.40 3.87 10.92
C ALA A 92 5.83 2.84 11.91
N THR A 93 6.50 1.70 12.06
CA THR A 93 6.13 0.61 12.97
C THR A 93 6.18 1.00 14.45
N LEU A 94 6.87 2.08 14.81
CA LEU A 94 7.00 2.60 16.16
C LEU A 94 5.95 3.68 16.48
N VAL A 95 5.32 4.27 15.46
CA VAL A 95 4.34 5.36 15.64
C VAL A 95 3.17 4.88 16.48
N GLN A 96 2.73 5.73 17.41
CA GLN A 96 1.56 5.54 18.26
C GLN A 96 0.66 6.76 18.15
N ILE A 97 -0.57 6.53 17.70
CA ILE A 97 -1.59 7.57 17.60
C ILE A 97 -2.35 7.58 18.92
N ARG A 98 -2.49 8.76 19.51
CA ARG A 98 -3.15 8.96 20.80
C ARG A 98 -4.49 9.66 20.62
N THR A 99 -5.46 9.29 21.43
CA THR A 99 -6.74 9.99 21.53
C THR A 99 -6.56 11.31 22.26
N THR A 100 -7.60 12.15 22.24
CA THR A 100 -7.65 13.40 23.04
C THR A 100 -7.46 13.15 24.54
N GLU A 101 -7.83 11.98 25.03
CA GLU A 101 -7.61 11.53 26.42
C GLU A 101 -6.17 11.01 26.69
N GLY A 102 -5.27 11.07 25.70
CA GLY A 102 -3.87 10.62 25.82
C GLY A 102 -3.67 9.10 25.74
N LYS A 103 -4.74 8.30 25.61
CA LYS A 103 -4.67 6.84 25.44
C LYS A 103 -4.29 6.47 24.01
N VAL A 104 -3.59 5.35 23.84
CA VAL A 104 -3.23 4.86 22.49
C VAL A 104 -4.47 4.34 21.76
N ASP A 105 -4.80 4.97 20.63
CA ASP A 105 -5.78 4.44 19.69
C ASP A 105 -5.15 3.32 18.89
N ARG A 106 -5.43 2.08 19.29
CA ARG A 106 -4.88 0.88 18.64
C ARG A 106 -5.36 0.72 17.19
N GLY A 107 -6.58 1.16 16.86
CA GLY A 107 -7.15 1.05 15.52
C GLY A 107 -6.49 2.03 14.57
N ALA A 108 -6.46 3.31 14.96
CA ALA A 108 -5.79 4.37 14.20
C ALA A 108 -4.29 4.10 14.07
N THR A 109 -3.62 3.71 15.15
CA THR A 109 -2.19 3.34 15.12
C THR A 109 -1.93 2.21 14.13
N ARG A 110 -2.76 1.18 14.11
CA ARG A 110 -2.59 0.05 13.19
C ARG A 110 -2.84 0.46 11.74
N LEU A 111 -3.85 1.30 11.49
CA LEU A 111 -4.10 1.80 10.14
C LEU A 111 -2.93 2.65 9.64
N TYR A 112 -2.44 3.61 10.44
CA TYR A 112 -1.30 4.46 10.07
C TYR A 112 -0.09 3.61 9.68
N ARG A 113 0.25 2.61 10.50
CA ARG A 113 1.34 1.66 10.20
C ARG A 113 1.13 0.94 8.87
N ILE A 114 -0.08 0.48 8.58
CA ILE A 114 -0.40 -0.16 7.30
C ILE A 114 -0.19 0.82 6.14
N LEU A 115 -0.78 2.02 6.21
CA LEU A 115 -0.69 3.04 5.16
C LEU A 115 0.76 3.37 4.84
N MET A 116 1.55 3.67 5.87
CA MET A 116 2.95 4.03 5.71
C MET A 116 3.77 2.89 5.11
N THR A 117 3.66 1.68 5.66
CA THR A 117 4.53 0.56 5.24
C THR A 117 4.19 0.04 3.85
N GLU A 118 2.91 -0.02 3.48
CA GLU A 118 2.50 -0.39 2.12
C GLU A 118 2.89 0.71 1.11
N THR A 119 2.76 1.99 1.49
CA THR A 119 3.13 3.12 0.63
C THR A 119 4.64 3.13 0.36
N VAL A 120 5.47 2.98 1.40
CA VAL A 120 6.94 2.84 1.26
C VAL A 120 7.30 1.68 0.35
N HIS A 121 6.69 0.51 0.57
CA HIS A 121 6.95 -0.67 -0.25
C HIS A 121 6.58 -0.43 -1.72
N LEU A 122 5.44 0.22 -1.97
CA LEU A 122 4.98 0.47 -3.33
C LEU A 122 5.82 1.54 -4.04
N ILE A 123 6.27 2.60 -3.35
CA ILE A 123 7.23 3.57 -3.90
C ILE A 123 8.50 2.85 -4.36
N TRP A 124 9.07 2.02 -3.49
CA TRP A 124 10.26 1.24 -3.80
C TRP A 124 10.02 0.30 -4.99
N LYS A 125 8.88 -0.42 -5.00
CA LYS A 125 8.53 -1.33 -6.09
C LYS A 125 8.42 -0.60 -7.43
N ILE A 126 7.71 0.53 -7.48
CA ILE A 126 7.54 1.33 -8.70
C ILE A 126 8.88 1.85 -9.20
N GLN A 127 9.76 2.30 -8.29
CA GLN A 127 11.13 2.69 -8.63
C GLN A 127 11.89 1.52 -9.26
N CYS A 128 11.84 0.32 -8.67
CA CYS A 128 12.54 -0.85 -9.20
C CYS A 128 12.02 -1.25 -10.59
N GLN A 129 10.70 -1.20 -10.78
CA GLN A 129 10.07 -1.48 -12.07
C GLN A 129 10.51 -0.47 -13.13
N ARG A 130 10.57 0.83 -12.79
CA ARG A 130 11.11 1.86 -13.68
C ARG A 130 12.56 1.54 -14.06
N ARG A 131 13.45 1.40 -13.07
CA ARG A 131 14.89 1.20 -13.27
C ARG A 131 15.27 -0.07 -14.01
N ILE A 132 14.61 -1.19 -13.69
CA ILE A 132 15.07 -2.52 -14.10
C ILE A 132 14.22 -3.10 -15.24
N GLN A 133 12.91 -2.86 -15.23
CA GLN A 133 11.98 -3.53 -16.15
C GLN A 133 11.59 -2.64 -17.33
N ARG A 134 11.29 -1.36 -17.08
CA ARG A 134 10.79 -0.43 -18.11
C ARG A 134 11.91 0.38 -18.77
N GLY A 135 13.04 0.54 -18.08
CA GLY A 135 14.17 1.38 -18.52
C GLY A 135 13.96 2.85 -18.16
N ASP A 136 15.07 3.58 -18.02
CA ASP A 136 15.06 5.01 -17.67
C ASP A 136 15.07 5.95 -18.87
N ASP A 137 15.31 5.42 -20.08
CA ASP A 137 15.54 6.22 -21.30
C ASP A 137 14.27 6.85 -21.87
N ASP A 138 13.10 6.27 -21.55
CA ASP A 138 11.81 6.68 -22.09
C ASP A 138 10.80 6.99 -20.97
N THR A 139 10.55 8.28 -20.76
CA THR A 139 9.62 8.78 -19.74
C THR A 139 8.17 8.38 -20.03
N THR A 140 7.82 8.07 -21.28
CA THR A 140 6.45 7.66 -21.65
C THR A 140 6.10 6.28 -21.10
N LYS A 141 7.12 5.47 -20.80
CA LYS A 141 6.94 4.14 -20.17
C LYS A 141 6.79 4.24 -18.66
N TRP A 142 6.96 5.41 -18.05
CA TRP A 142 6.81 5.54 -16.61
C TRP A 142 5.35 5.33 -16.21
N HIS A 143 5.13 4.92 -14.95
CA HIS A 143 3.78 4.66 -14.48
C HIS A 143 2.97 5.96 -14.53
N THR A 144 1.80 5.90 -15.16
CA THR A 144 0.86 7.02 -15.18
C THR A 144 0.25 7.21 -13.80
N ARG A 145 -0.29 8.40 -13.53
CA ARG A 145 -1.00 8.69 -12.26
C ARG A 145 -2.10 7.68 -11.97
N ASP A 146 -2.84 7.25 -12.99
CA ASP A 146 -3.93 6.28 -12.84
C ASP A 146 -3.43 4.86 -12.59
N GLU A 147 -2.33 4.42 -13.24
CA GLU A 147 -1.66 3.16 -12.90
C GLU A 147 -1.20 3.15 -11.44
N VAL A 148 -0.54 4.21 -10.99
CA VAL A 148 -0.07 4.36 -9.61
C VAL A 148 -1.23 4.28 -8.62
N ARG A 149 -2.35 4.97 -8.91
CA ARG A 149 -3.56 4.95 -8.07
C ARG A 149 -4.19 3.56 -8.01
N SER A 150 -4.28 2.86 -9.13
CA SER A 150 -4.80 1.48 -9.17
C SER A 150 -3.93 0.54 -8.35
N LEU A 151 -2.60 0.61 -8.53
CA LEU A 151 -1.65 -0.20 -7.77
C LEU A 151 -1.76 0.00 -6.26
N TRP A 152 -1.92 1.25 -5.81
CA TRP A 152 -2.08 1.57 -4.39
C TRP A 152 -3.42 1.08 -3.84
N THR A 153 -4.50 1.29 -4.60
CA THR A 153 -5.84 0.83 -4.24
C THR A 153 -5.87 -0.70 -4.12
N ASP A 154 -5.25 -1.41 -5.05
CA ASP A 154 -5.13 -2.87 -5.02
C ASP A 154 -4.29 -3.36 -3.82
N ALA A 155 -3.21 -2.65 -3.48
CA ALA A 155 -2.39 -2.97 -2.31
C ALA A 155 -3.19 -2.83 -1.01
N MET A 156 -3.94 -1.72 -0.87
CA MET A 156 -4.81 -1.50 0.28
C MET A 156 -5.94 -2.53 0.35
N ASN A 157 -6.64 -2.80 -0.76
CA ASN A 157 -7.77 -3.73 -0.81
C ASN A 157 -7.30 -5.14 -0.43
N ARG A 158 -6.14 -5.55 -0.96
CA ARG A 158 -5.51 -6.81 -0.59
C ARG A 158 -5.22 -6.89 0.90
N ARG A 159 -4.77 -5.79 1.53
CA ARG A 159 -4.51 -5.76 2.96
C ARG A 159 -5.77 -5.92 3.79
N LEU A 160 -6.85 -5.25 3.41
CA LEU A 160 -8.17 -5.42 4.02
C LEU A 160 -8.67 -6.86 3.90
N MET A 161 -8.60 -7.44 2.70
CA MET A 161 -9.00 -8.83 2.45
C MET A 161 -8.19 -9.80 3.31
N ILE A 162 -6.87 -9.62 3.41
CA ILE A 162 -6.00 -10.43 4.27
C ILE A 162 -6.42 -10.32 5.73
N ASP A 163 -6.70 -9.11 6.23
CA ASP A 163 -7.16 -8.91 7.60
C ASP A 163 -8.47 -9.65 7.86
N CYS A 164 -9.46 -9.54 6.95
CA CYS A 164 -10.72 -10.29 7.04
C CYS A 164 -10.47 -11.79 7.07
N LEU A 165 -9.68 -12.34 6.14
CA LEU A 165 -9.33 -13.75 6.08
C LEU A 165 -8.69 -14.22 7.39
N LEU A 166 -7.80 -13.42 7.97
CA LEU A 166 -7.11 -13.74 9.22
C LEU A 166 -8.01 -13.73 10.46
N SER A 167 -9.24 -13.19 10.38
CA SER A 167 -10.21 -13.29 11.48
C SER A 167 -10.96 -14.61 11.54
N ASN A 168 -10.83 -15.46 10.54
CA ASN A 168 -11.52 -16.75 10.49
C ASN A 168 -11.06 -17.66 11.65
N ARG A 169 -11.88 -17.75 12.69
CA ARG A 169 -11.61 -18.57 13.88
C ARG A 169 -11.64 -20.05 13.60
N CYS A 170 -12.44 -20.52 12.65
CA CYS A 170 -12.48 -21.93 12.27
C CYS A 170 -11.12 -22.38 11.71
N LYS A 171 -10.47 -21.52 10.91
CA LYS A 171 -9.17 -21.82 10.29
C LYS A 171 -7.98 -21.53 11.19
N TYR A 172 -8.03 -20.45 11.99
CA TYR A 172 -6.87 -19.96 12.73
C TYR A 172 -6.98 -20.09 14.26
N GLY A 173 -8.12 -20.56 14.78
CA GLY A 173 -8.33 -20.80 16.22
C GLY A 173 -8.02 -19.57 17.07
N SER A 174 -7.25 -19.77 18.14
CA SER A 174 -6.79 -18.70 19.04
C SER A 174 -5.84 -17.68 18.37
N LYS A 175 -5.28 -18.01 17.21
CA LYS A 175 -4.37 -17.13 16.44
C LYS A 175 -5.11 -16.24 15.45
N ALA A 176 -6.44 -16.37 15.36
CA ALA A 176 -7.26 -15.51 14.51
C ALA A 176 -7.19 -14.05 14.99
N LEU A 177 -7.16 -13.13 14.03
CA LEU A 177 -7.22 -11.70 14.32
C LEU A 177 -8.60 -11.38 14.91
N LYS A 178 -8.61 -10.66 16.04
CA LYS A 178 -9.87 -10.27 16.69
C LYS A 178 -10.63 -9.31 15.77
N LYS A 179 -11.90 -9.58 15.51
CA LYS A 179 -12.74 -8.75 14.63
C LYS A 179 -12.79 -7.30 15.06
N LYS A 180 -12.93 -7.06 16.37
CA LYS A 180 -12.86 -5.72 16.97
C LYS A 180 -11.61 -4.94 16.53
N THR A 181 -10.47 -5.61 16.36
CA THR A 181 -9.23 -4.98 15.87
C THR A 181 -9.35 -4.57 14.40
N ILE A 182 -9.95 -5.43 13.56
CA ILE A 182 -10.16 -5.16 12.13
C ILE A 182 -11.13 -3.99 11.95
N LEU A 183 -12.29 -4.08 12.61
CA LEU A 183 -13.31 -3.02 12.60
C LEU A 183 -12.71 -1.69 13.08
N ALA A 184 -11.98 -1.68 14.20
CA ALA A 184 -11.32 -0.46 14.67
C ALA A 184 -10.26 0.09 13.68
N THR A 185 -9.54 -0.80 12.99
CA THR A 185 -8.55 -0.39 11.98
C THR A 185 -9.23 0.31 10.80
N TRP A 186 -10.25 -0.31 10.23
CA TRP A 186 -10.80 0.08 8.92
C TRP A 186 -12.08 0.94 9.01
N ARG A 187 -12.66 1.12 10.20
CA ARG A 187 -13.83 1.97 10.39
C ARG A 187 -13.62 3.40 9.87
N GLY A 188 -14.60 3.93 9.16
CA GLY A 188 -14.57 5.24 8.52
C GLY A 188 -13.83 5.29 7.18
N THR A 189 -13.21 4.19 6.73
CA THR A 189 -12.38 4.18 5.51
C THR A 189 -13.08 3.54 4.31
N LEU A 190 -14.16 2.80 4.53
CA LEU A 190 -14.84 2.03 3.48
C LEU A 190 -15.82 2.87 2.69
N TYR A 191 -15.97 2.55 1.41
CA TYR A 191 -17.01 3.12 0.57
C TYR A 191 -18.39 2.63 1.05
N ASN A 192 -19.34 3.57 1.14
CA ASN A 192 -20.71 3.31 1.58
C ASN A 192 -20.82 2.53 2.92
N GLU A 193 -19.91 2.81 3.86
CA GLU A 193 -19.85 2.08 5.14
C GLU A 193 -21.15 2.09 5.95
N LYS A 194 -21.97 3.14 5.80
CA LYS A 194 -23.28 3.25 6.47
C LYS A 194 -24.28 2.17 6.01
N ALA A 195 -24.12 1.63 4.82
CA ALA A 195 -24.94 0.56 4.29
C ALA A 195 -24.42 -0.84 4.68
N LEU A 196 -23.25 -0.91 5.34
CA LEU A 196 -22.66 -2.16 5.77
C LEU A 196 -23.19 -2.55 7.17
N PRO A 197 -23.33 -3.85 7.46
CA PRO A 197 -23.56 -4.33 8.82
C PRO A 197 -22.45 -3.87 9.77
N GLU A 198 -22.76 -3.81 11.07
CA GLU A 198 -21.77 -3.48 12.11
C GLU A 198 -20.55 -4.41 12.08
N ASP A 199 -20.78 -5.69 11.78
CA ASP A 199 -19.72 -6.67 11.49
C ASP A 199 -19.72 -7.07 10.00
N TRP A 200 -19.15 -6.21 9.16
CA TRP A 200 -19.01 -6.45 7.71
C TRP A 200 -17.92 -7.47 7.35
N THR A 201 -17.18 -8.02 8.32
CA THR A 201 -16.04 -8.93 8.05
C THR A 201 -16.44 -10.27 7.43
N TYR A 202 -17.74 -10.61 7.45
CA TYR A 202 -18.32 -11.81 6.84
C TYR A 202 -18.89 -11.62 5.44
N GLN A 203 -18.94 -10.39 4.93
CA GLN A 203 -19.48 -10.18 3.59
C GLN A 203 -18.60 -10.84 2.54
N THR A 204 -19.23 -11.61 1.66
CA THR A 204 -18.61 -12.25 0.50
C THR A 204 -18.41 -11.28 -0.68
N GLY A 205 -18.79 -9.99 -0.52
CA GLY A 205 -18.61 -8.93 -1.51
C GLY A 205 -17.24 -8.25 -1.46
N VAL A 206 -16.88 -7.54 -2.52
CA VAL A 206 -15.65 -6.75 -2.60
C VAL A 206 -15.82 -5.46 -1.80
N LEU A 207 -15.07 -5.34 -0.70
CA LEU A 207 -14.97 -4.11 0.08
C LEU A 207 -13.93 -3.20 -0.56
N ILE A 208 -14.33 -1.97 -0.89
CA ILE A 208 -13.45 -0.96 -1.50
C ILE A 208 -13.36 0.28 -0.62
N PHE A 209 -12.22 0.97 -0.68
CA PHE A 209 -12.01 2.21 0.07
C PHE A 209 -12.72 3.41 -0.56
N ARG A 210 -13.08 4.38 0.30
CA ARG A 210 -13.59 5.67 -0.12
C ARG A 210 -12.43 6.63 -0.42
N VAL A 211 -11.83 6.49 -1.59
CA VAL A 211 -10.85 7.47 -2.10
C VAL A 211 -11.56 8.36 -3.12
N THR A 212 -11.42 9.67 -2.97
CA THR A 212 -12.19 10.70 -3.70
C THR A 212 -11.96 10.67 -5.21
N SER A 213 -10.89 10.02 -5.67
CA SER A 213 -10.50 9.98 -7.09
C SER A 213 -10.80 8.67 -7.83
N PHE A 214 -11.74 7.84 -7.37
CA PHE A 214 -12.28 6.75 -8.21
C PHE A 214 -13.80 6.56 -8.01
N LYS A 215 -14.57 6.86 -9.06
CA LYS A 215 -15.86 6.19 -9.31
C LYS A 215 -15.52 4.87 -10.00
N THR A 216 -15.28 3.81 -9.25
CA THR A 216 -15.07 2.49 -9.86
C THR A 216 -16.43 2.00 -10.35
N PHE A 217 -16.64 2.10 -11.66
CA PHE A 217 -17.64 1.29 -12.35
C PHE A 217 -17.19 -0.17 -12.21
N PHE A 218 -17.87 -0.94 -11.36
CA PHE A 218 -17.82 -2.40 -11.45
C PHE A 218 -19.20 -2.89 -11.82
N ARG A 219 -19.30 -3.43 -13.03
CA ARG A 219 -20.44 -4.19 -13.50
C ARG A 219 -20.55 -5.42 -12.59
N PRO A 220 -21.68 -5.66 -11.90
CA PRO A 220 -21.85 -6.90 -11.18
C PRO A 220 -21.72 -8.07 -12.17
N LEU A 221 -21.01 -9.13 -11.75
CA LEU A 221 -21.09 -10.42 -12.43
C LEU A 221 -22.56 -10.86 -12.35
N GLY A 222 -23.32 -10.55 -13.41
CA GLY A 222 -24.60 -11.16 -13.65
C GLY A 222 -24.41 -12.68 -13.80
N PRO A 223 -25.44 -13.48 -13.49
CA PRO A 223 -25.37 -14.92 -13.69
C PRO A 223 -24.98 -15.22 -15.13
N ALA A 224 -24.09 -16.22 -15.31
CA ALA A 224 -23.67 -16.68 -16.61
C ALA A 224 -24.91 -16.99 -17.48
N PRO A 225 -24.92 -16.59 -18.76
CA PRO A 225 -26.01 -16.95 -19.65
C PRO A 225 -26.12 -18.48 -19.72
N PRO A 226 -27.34 -19.04 -19.73
CA PRO A 226 -27.52 -20.48 -19.83
C PRO A 226 -26.92 -21.01 -21.13
N PRO A 227 -26.39 -22.25 -21.14
CA PRO A 227 -25.84 -22.85 -22.35
C PRO A 227 -26.91 -22.88 -23.43
N GLN A 228 -26.61 -22.30 -24.59
CA GLN A 228 -27.47 -22.38 -25.76
C GLN A 228 -27.59 -23.85 -26.15
N ALA A 229 -28.82 -24.36 -26.10
CA ALA A 229 -29.15 -25.66 -26.63
C ALA A 229 -28.93 -25.63 -28.14
N SER A 230 -28.09 -26.54 -28.62
CA SER A 230 -27.99 -26.91 -30.02
C SER A 230 -29.31 -27.57 -30.46
N GLU A 231 -30.13 -26.86 -31.22
CA GLU A 231 -31.07 -27.45 -32.18
C GLU A 231 -30.23 -27.73 -33.45
N LEU A 232 -29.92 -28.98 -33.81
CA LEU A 232 -30.80 -29.90 -34.54
C LEU A 232 -31.58 -29.20 -35.66
N VAL A 233 -30.88 -28.92 -36.77
CA VAL A 233 -31.22 -29.37 -38.14
C VAL A 233 -29.93 -29.56 -38.92
#